data_AF-A0A8H4ZLN1-F1
#
_entry.id   AF-A0A8H4ZLN1-F1
#
_cell.length_a   1.000
_cell.length_b   1.000
_cell.length_c   1.000
_cell.angle_alpha   90.00
_cell.angle_beta   90.00
_cell.angle_gamma   90.00
#
_symmetry.space_group_name_H-M   'P 1'
#
loop_
_entity.id
_entity.type
_entity.pdbx_description
1 polymer ?
#
loop_
_entity_poly.entity_id
_entity_poly.type
_entity_poly.pdbx_seq_one_letter_code
_entity_poly.pdbx_strand_id
1 'polypeptide(L)'
;MSIPQSICVGIELEFMVALQIPNSDAVTGETRWTCPTTPEAFMGLVIGDYKDIEPSCIHKVCELIASSGVSVSCSLTPPSPSSPAQIPGTTILRLTDNSGDIRAWNNESVSGPVSKTDFWFIVSERHITRDCVSKSGMTPSNKYDWYGTELNSPILTHPEEFSQGLPTLRKCLAAVQGDMVVGLNSGCGLHLHVNEAGSMQLETALRLASLVWLLEDSLLYPLCHPFRSTSPYSARISVESRIAMERGEPTVYGEGAALVEALEEVMRQLHWRNKVDRGLLGAMKRLWSETSLANLGIALRKFDEGSLHTTTRCALVVSKYDTIEFRYPESTFDVDFIAGWADLVRHLYAVAMRPQVEFHQILCRVYELVTRDQMPGWSAMLGAIGFQGHISRWQRHINEYGGTLSNLDKQGILPNIGR
;
A
#
# COMPACT_ATOMS: atom_id res chain seq x y z
N MET A 1 17.14 -16.85 -2.51
CA MET A 1 17.06 -16.51 -3.95
C MET A 1 17.52 -15.07 -4.11
N SER A 2 18.31 -14.69 -5.14
CA SER A 2 18.64 -13.27 -5.35
C SER A 2 17.51 -12.57 -6.09
N ILE A 3 17.01 -11.47 -5.54
CA ILE A 3 16.04 -10.58 -6.18
C ILE A 3 16.80 -9.71 -7.19
N PRO A 4 16.38 -9.62 -8.46
CA PRO A 4 16.99 -8.71 -9.43
C PRO A 4 17.05 -7.26 -8.90
N GLN A 5 18.18 -6.59 -9.10
CA GLN A 5 18.34 -5.18 -8.70
C GLN A 5 17.46 -4.24 -9.53
N SER A 6 17.01 -4.68 -10.71
CA SER A 6 16.09 -3.92 -11.58
C SER A 6 14.69 -3.78 -10.99
N ILE A 7 14.28 -4.64 -10.05
CA ILE A 7 12.98 -4.54 -9.39
C ILE A 7 13.03 -3.34 -8.44
N CYS A 8 12.10 -2.41 -8.62
CA CYS A 8 11.96 -1.23 -7.78
C CYS A 8 10.60 -1.19 -7.08
N VAL A 9 10.53 -0.45 -5.97
CA VAL A 9 9.34 -0.34 -5.13
C VAL A 9 9.00 1.12 -4.85
N GLY A 10 7.74 1.51 -5.03
CA GLY A 10 7.17 2.71 -4.42
C GLY A 10 6.33 2.31 -3.20
N ILE A 11 6.36 3.12 -2.14
CA ILE A 11 5.61 2.92 -0.91
C ILE A 11 4.66 4.10 -0.74
N GLU A 12 3.38 3.82 -0.55
CA GLU A 12 2.39 4.80 -0.09
C GLU A 12 1.91 4.37 1.30
N LEU A 13 2.04 5.25 2.30
CA LEU A 13 1.66 4.97 3.67
C LEU A 13 0.70 6.03 4.17
N GLU A 14 -0.54 5.63 4.41
CA GLU A 14 -1.60 6.49 4.90
C GLU A 14 -1.60 6.54 6.44
N PHE A 15 -1.82 7.71 7.04
CA PHE A 15 -1.94 7.89 8.49
C PHE A 15 -2.72 9.15 8.81
N MET A 16 -2.96 9.42 10.09
CA MET A 16 -3.62 10.64 10.53
C MET A 16 -2.76 11.45 11.48
N VAL A 17 -2.91 12.76 11.38
CA VAL A 17 -2.30 13.72 12.29
C VAL A 17 -3.37 14.45 13.07
N ALA A 18 -3.08 14.75 14.33
CA ALA A 18 -4.05 15.34 15.23
C ALA A 18 -4.28 16.83 14.97
N LEU A 19 -5.54 17.22 15.06
CA LEU A 19 -6.03 18.58 15.09
C LEU A 19 -6.52 18.89 16.51
N GLN A 20 -6.12 20.03 17.05
CA GLN A 20 -6.60 20.49 18.35
C GLN A 20 -8.10 20.80 18.25
N ILE A 21 -8.93 20.27 19.14
CA ILE A 21 -10.35 20.59 19.18
C ILE A 21 -10.52 22.04 19.69
N PRO A 22 -11.27 22.92 19.01
CA PRO A 22 -11.48 24.29 19.47
C PRO A 22 -12.08 24.33 20.88
N ASN A 23 -11.54 25.18 21.76
CA ASN A 23 -11.98 25.35 23.16
C ASN A 23 -11.83 24.09 24.05
N SER A 24 -11.03 23.11 23.65
CA SER A 24 -10.64 21.98 24.51
C SER A 24 -9.35 22.28 25.27
N ASP A 25 -9.22 21.74 26.48
CA ASP A 25 -7.95 21.77 27.22
C ASP A 25 -6.89 20.91 26.52
N ALA A 26 -5.63 21.35 26.60
CA ALA A 26 -4.50 20.56 26.12
C ALA A 26 -4.45 19.20 26.84
N VAL A 27 -4.16 18.13 26.09
CA VAL A 27 -4.03 16.80 26.68
C VAL A 27 -2.83 16.77 27.62
N THR A 28 -3.08 16.51 28.90
CA THR A 28 -2.03 16.49 29.93
C THR A 28 -0.90 15.51 29.56
N GLY A 29 0.33 16.02 29.54
CA GLY A 29 1.54 15.22 29.31
C GLY A 29 1.86 14.94 27.84
N GLU A 30 0.99 15.30 26.90
CA GLU A 30 1.31 15.29 25.48
C GLU A 30 2.06 16.57 25.10
N THR A 31 3.20 16.43 24.44
CA THR A 31 4.09 17.56 24.07
C THR A 31 4.33 17.64 22.58
N ARG A 32 3.92 16.61 21.83
CA ARG A 32 4.02 16.56 20.38
C ARG A 32 3.04 17.55 19.76
N TRP A 33 3.39 18.02 18.57
CA TRP A 33 2.63 19.00 17.84
C TRP A 33 1.24 18.48 17.47
N THR A 34 0.25 19.36 17.63
CA THR A 34 -1.11 19.23 17.11
C THR A 34 -1.41 20.45 16.26
N CYS A 35 -2.17 20.29 15.19
CA CYS A 35 -2.54 21.43 14.36
C CYS A 35 -3.54 22.31 15.11
N PRO A 36 -3.24 23.59 15.38
CA PRO A 36 -4.24 24.51 15.92
C PRO A 36 -5.41 24.62 14.94
N THR A 37 -6.63 24.65 15.45
CA THR A 37 -7.83 24.87 14.61
C THR A 37 -8.72 25.96 15.20
N THR A 38 -9.44 26.66 14.31
CA THR A 38 -10.52 27.58 14.70
C THR A 38 -11.88 26.89 14.52
N PRO A 39 -12.95 27.39 15.15
CA PRO A 39 -14.31 26.87 14.91
C PRO A 39 -14.71 26.86 13.43
N GLU A 40 -14.29 27.87 12.66
CA GLU A 40 -14.57 27.97 11.22
C GLU A 40 -13.83 26.89 10.43
N ALA A 41 -12.53 26.69 10.72
CA ALA A 41 -11.73 25.65 10.08
C ALA A 41 -12.26 24.24 10.40
N PHE A 42 -12.68 24.03 11.65
CA PHE A 42 -13.36 22.80 12.06
C PHE A 42 -14.68 22.60 11.31
N MET A 43 -15.48 23.65 11.15
CA MET A 43 -16.72 23.53 10.38
C MET A 43 -16.47 23.25 8.90
N GLY A 44 -15.40 23.83 8.34
CA GLY A 44 -14.85 23.48 7.03
C GLY A 44 -14.57 21.98 6.93
N LEU A 45 -13.84 21.41 7.90
CA LEU A 45 -13.55 19.97 7.96
C LEU A 45 -14.83 19.12 7.88
N VAL A 46 -15.89 19.52 8.59
CA VAL A 46 -17.18 18.80 8.64
C VAL A 46 -17.90 18.80 7.28
N ILE A 47 -17.84 19.92 6.56
CA ILE A 47 -18.50 20.06 5.25
C ILE A 47 -17.59 19.68 4.07
N GLY A 48 -16.36 19.23 4.35
CA GLY A 48 -15.38 18.80 3.35
C GLY A 48 -14.55 19.92 2.72
N ASP A 49 -14.49 21.10 3.33
CA ASP A 49 -13.57 22.18 2.97
C ASP A 49 -12.30 22.12 3.83
N TYR A 50 -11.19 21.71 3.23
CA TYR A 50 -9.93 21.47 3.92
C TYR A 50 -8.88 22.56 3.69
N LYS A 51 -9.21 23.62 2.94
CA LYS A 51 -8.23 24.61 2.45
C LYS A 51 -7.41 25.29 3.55
N ASP A 52 -8.01 25.50 4.72
CA ASP A 52 -7.37 26.22 5.82
C ASP A 52 -6.48 25.30 6.69
N ILE A 53 -6.79 24.00 6.73
CA ILE A 53 -6.09 23.03 7.59
C ILE A 53 -5.00 22.27 6.81
N GLU A 54 -5.28 21.94 5.55
CA GLU A 54 -4.40 21.14 4.68
C GLU A 54 -2.96 21.68 4.63
N PRO A 55 -2.71 22.98 4.33
CA PRO A 55 -1.34 23.49 4.26
C PRO A 55 -0.59 23.35 5.58
N SER A 56 -1.25 23.61 6.72
CA SER A 56 -0.62 23.56 8.05
C SER A 56 -0.18 22.14 8.41
N CYS A 57 -1.03 21.15 8.17
CA CYS A 57 -0.72 19.75 8.46
C CYS A 57 0.40 19.24 7.53
N ILE A 58 0.24 19.43 6.22
CA ILE A 58 1.16 18.90 5.22
C ILE A 58 2.55 19.55 5.34
N HIS A 59 2.62 20.87 5.49
CA HIS A 59 3.90 21.55 5.68
C HIS A 59 4.60 21.12 6.97
N LYS A 60 3.86 20.89 8.06
CA LYS A 60 4.50 20.45 9.31
C LYS A 60 5.09 19.05 9.18
N VAL A 61 4.40 18.11 8.52
CA VAL A 61 4.95 16.78 8.23
C VAL A 61 6.22 16.89 7.38
N CYS A 62 6.21 17.70 6.31
CA CYS A 62 7.41 17.97 5.51
C CYS A 62 8.56 18.56 6.35
N GLU A 63 8.28 19.54 7.22
CA GLU A 63 9.28 20.16 8.10
C GLU A 63 9.94 19.14 9.03
N LEU A 64 9.14 18.27 9.66
CA LEU A 64 9.65 17.23 10.56
C LEU A 64 10.53 16.23 9.81
N ILE A 65 10.09 15.74 8.65
CA ILE A 65 10.89 14.84 7.82
C ILE A 65 12.18 15.53 7.35
N ALA A 66 12.10 16.79 6.90
CA ALA A 66 13.26 17.56 6.48
C ALA A 66 14.27 17.77 7.62
N SER A 67 13.81 17.95 8.85
CA SER A 67 14.70 18.10 10.02
C SER A 67 15.56 16.85 10.30
N SER A 68 15.14 15.68 9.79
CA SER A 68 15.92 14.43 9.85
C SER A 68 16.95 14.28 8.72
N GLY A 69 17.09 15.31 7.87
CA GLY A 69 18.01 15.36 6.73
C GLY A 69 17.50 14.64 5.48
N VAL A 70 16.20 14.31 5.43
CA VAL A 70 15.58 13.63 4.28
C VAL A 70 15.04 14.65 3.29
N SER A 71 15.18 14.37 1.99
CA SER A 71 14.58 15.17 0.92
C SER A 71 13.07 14.91 0.82
N VAL A 72 12.27 15.96 0.96
CA VAL A 72 10.81 15.86 1.06
C VAL A 72 10.13 17.02 0.36
N SER A 73 8.96 16.78 -0.21
CA SER A 73 8.18 17.80 -0.88
C SER A 73 6.67 17.57 -0.78
N CYS A 74 5.90 18.59 -1.15
CA CYS A 74 4.45 18.51 -1.28
C CYS A 74 3.98 19.41 -2.42
N SER A 75 2.76 19.18 -2.93
CA SER A 75 2.15 20.06 -3.93
C SER A 75 1.99 21.48 -3.35
N LEU A 76 2.19 22.50 -4.17
CA LEU A 76 1.78 23.86 -3.81
C LEU A 76 0.26 23.95 -3.82
N THR A 77 -0.36 23.93 -2.64
CA THR A 77 -1.75 24.37 -2.50
C THR A 77 -1.80 25.86 -2.83
N PRO A 78 -2.70 26.34 -3.71
CA PRO A 78 -2.76 27.75 -4.06
C PRO A 78 -2.88 28.58 -2.78
N PRO A 79 -2.08 29.66 -2.62
CA PRO A 79 -2.10 30.44 -1.40
C PRO A 79 -3.50 31.00 -1.20
N SER A 80 -4.02 30.87 0.02
CA SER A 80 -5.02 31.81 0.52
C SER A 80 -4.49 33.24 0.25
N PRO A 81 -5.34 34.24 -0.07
CA PRO A 81 -4.91 35.57 -0.55
C PRO A 81 -3.87 36.30 0.33
N SER A 82 -3.60 35.81 1.54
CA SER A 82 -2.48 36.16 2.41
C SER A 82 -1.17 35.40 2.10
N SER A 83 -0.66 35.53 0.87
CA SER A 83 0.73 35.25 0.44
C SER A 83 1.22 33.77 0.52
N PRO A 84 2.04 33.28 -0.43
CA PRO A 84 2.87 32.12 -0.15
C PRO A 84 3.90 32.57 0.89
N ALA A 85 3.67 32.25 2.17
CA ALA A 85 4.70 32.44 3.18
C ALA A 85 6.00 31.82 2.65
N GLN A 86 7.06 32.62 2.54
CA GLN A 86 8.40 32.10 2.34
C GLN A 86 8.70 31.28 3.59
N ILE A 87 8.58 29.96 3.48
CA ILE A 87 8.94 29.05 4.56
C ILE A 87 10.46 28.93 4.47
N PRO A 88 11.22 29.31 5.51
CA PRO A 88 12.67 29.24 5.49
C PRO A 88 13.15 27.82 5.14
N GLY A 89 14.21 27.72 4.34
CA GLY A 89 14.77 26.42 3.93
C GLY A 89 13.99 25.68 2.84
N THR A 90 13.00 26.33 2.21
CA THR A 90 12.22 25.72 1.12
C THR A 90 12.53 26.34 -0.24
N THR A 91 12.36 25.54 -1.29
CA THR A 91 12.40 26.00 -2.69
C THR A 91 11.11 25.61 -3.40
N ILE A 92 10.64 26.47 -4.29
CA ILE A 92 9.54 26.15 -5.20
C ILE A 92 10.15 25.58 -6.48
N LEU A 93 9.77 24.36 -6.84
CA LEU A 93 10.22 23.66 -8.04
C LEU A 93 9.03 23.37 -8.94
N ARG A 94 9.23 23.46 -10.26
CA ARG A 94 8.20 23.15 -11.25
C ARG A 94 8.33 21.69 -11.70
N LEU A 95 7.23 20.95 -11.68
CA LEU A 95 7.21 19.56 -12.15
C LEU A 95 7.24 19.48 -13.67
N THR A 96 7.94 18.46 -14.17
CA THR A 96 8.18 18.25 -15.60
C THR A 96 6.93 17.82 -16.36
N ASP A 97 6.02 17.12 -15.69
CA ASP A 97 4.79 16.56 -16.27
C ASP A 97 3.63 17.58 -16.34
N ASN A 98 3.90 18.87 -16.11
CA ASN A 98 2.91 19.94 -15.97
C ASN A 98 1.87 19.71 -14.86
N SER A 99 2.13 18.82 -13.89
CA SER A 99 1.21 18.59 -12.76
C SER A 99 1.25 19.69 -11.68
N GLY A 100 2.00 20.77 -11.94
CA GLY A 100 2.03 21.98 -11.13
C GLY A 100 3.41 22.24 -10.52
N ASP A 101 3.42 23.09 -9.51
CA ASP A 101 4.61 23.41 -8.73
C ASP A 101 4.58 22.65 -7.40
N ILE A 102 5.76 22.34 -6.86
CA ILE A 102 5.94 21.71 -5.56
C ILE A 102 6.77 22.62 -4.66
N ARG A 103 6.57 22.47 -3.36
CA ARG A 103 7.47 23.00 -2.33
C ARG A 103 8.37 21.88 -1.85
N ALA A 104 9.68 22.08 -1.90
CA ALA A 104 10.68 21.08 -1.54
C ALA A 104 11.64 21.58 -0.46
N TRP A 105 12.06 20.64 0.39
CA TRP A 105 13.09 20.78 1.42
C TRP A 105 14.26 19.83 1.11
N ASN A 106 15.48 20.19 1.52
CA ASN A 106 16.70 19.39 1.33
C ASN A 106 16.83 18.86 -0.11
N ASN A 107 16.79 19.76 -1.09
CA ASN A 107 16.75 19.43 -2.52
C ASN A 107 18.12 19.51 -3.21
N GLU A 108 19.21 19.61 -2.45
CA GLU A 108 20.56 19.83 -2.97
C GLU A 108 21.03 18.71 -3.92
N SER A 109 20.46 17.51 -3.77
CA SER A 109 20.75 16.35 -4.61
C SER A 109 19.92 16.28 -5.90
N VAL A 110 18.91 17.15 -6.06
CA VAL A 110 17.99 17.11 -7.21
C VAL A 110 18.50 18.03 -8.31
N SER A 111 18.86 17.44 -9.45
CA SER A 111 19.35 18.17 -10.62
C SER A 111 18.57 17.76 -11.86
N GLY A 112 18.19 18.74 -12.69
CA GLY A 112 17.50 18.48 -13.97
C GLY A 112 15.97 18.50 -13.85
N PRO A 113 15.26 17.77 -14.74
CA PRO A 113 13.80 17.68 -14.69
C PRO A 113 13.33 17.09 -13.37
N VAL A 114 12.35 17.73 -12.73
CA VAL A 114 11.84 17.37 -11.41
C VAL A 114 10.53 16.58 -11.54
N SER A 115 10.43 15.48 -10.79
CA SER A 115 9.26 14.62 -10.62
C SER A 115 8.90 14.49 -9.13
N LYS A 116 7.65 14.13 -8.83
CA LYS A 116 7.22 13.80 -7.45
C LYS A 116 7.98 12.60 -6.89
N THR A 117 8.37 11.68 -7.76
CA THR A 117 9.09 10.44 -7.43
C THR A 117 10.56 10.67 -7.05
N ASP A 118 11.05 11.90 -7.11
CA ASP A 118 12.43 12.26 -6.72
C ASP A 118 12.54 12.57 -5.22
N PHE A 119 11.40 12.71 -4.54
CA PHE A 119 11.30 13.09 -3.13
C PHE A 119 10.45 12.08 -2.36
N TRP A 120 10.58 12.11 -1.04
CA TRP A 120 9.45 11.74 -0.20
C TRP A 120 8.34 12.77 -0.39
N PHE A 121 7.14 12.35 -0.74
CA PHE A 121 6.07 13.24 -1.16
C PHE A 121 4.87 13.14 -0.23
N ILE A 122 4.49 14.26 0.39
CA ILE A 122 3.36 14.31 1.34
C ILE A 122 2.10 14.79 0.63
N VAL A 123 1.01 14.04 0.78
CA VAL A 123 -0.30 14.39 0.23
C VAL A 123 -1.39 14.33 1.29
N SER A 124 -2.46 15.08 1.06
CA SER A 124 -3.67 15.01 1.86
C SER A 124 -4.43 13.74 1.54
N GLU A 125 -4.83 12.98 2.57
CA GLU A 125 -5.71 11.83 2.39
C GLU A 125 -7.14 12.12 2.83
N ARG A 126 -7.89 12.75 1.92
CA ARG A 126 -9.21 13.34 2.20
C ARG A 126 -10.28 12.30 2.49
N HIS A 127 -10.15 11.07 2.01
CA HIS A 127 -11.16 10.04 2.27
C HIS A 127 -11.11 9.58 3.74
N ILE A 128 -9.91 9.43 4.31
CA ILE A 128 -9.69 9.10 5.72
C ILE A 128 -10.20 10.22 6.61
N THR A 129 -9.89 11.48 6.27
CA THR A 129 -10.40 12.66 7.00
C THR A 129 -11.93 12.63 7.08
N ARG A 130 -12.59 12.42 5.94
CA ARG A 130 -14.06 12.37 5.87
C ARG A 130 -14.65 11.21 6.67
N ASP A 131 -14.02 10.04 6.63
CA ASP A 131 -14.47 8.88 7.41
C ASP A 131 -14.39 9.16 8.91
N CYS A 132 -13.32 9.81 9.40
CA CYS A 132 -13.19 10.17 10.82
C CYS A 132 -14.26 11.17 11.28
N VAL A 133 -14.53 12.19 10.48
CA VAL A 133 -15.54 13.21 10.77
C VAL A 133 -16.95 12.61 10.78
N SER A 134 -17.25 11.74 9.83
CA SER A 134 -18.61 11.19 9.64
C SER A 134 -18.91 9.94 10.47
N LYS A 135 -17.88 9.22 10.92
CA LYS A 135 -18.02 7.95 11.67
C LYS A 135 -17.20 8.03 12.96
N SER A 136 -17.87 8.38 14.06
CA SER A 136 -17.24 8.52 15.38
C SER A 136 -16.46 7.28 15.84
N GLY A 137 -16.83 6.09 15.34
CA GLY A 137 -16.16 4.83 15.65
C GLY A 137 -14.80 4.61 14.98
N MET A 138 -14.40 5.44 14.01
CA MET A 138 -13.12 5.33 13.28
C MET A 138 -12.06 6.34 13.75
N THR A 139 -12.32 7.04 14.86
CA THR A 139 -11.39 8.04 15.41
C THR A 139 -10.38 7.36 16.34
N PRO A 140 -9.06 7.53 16.13
CA PRO A 140 -8.05 6.94 17.01
C PRO A 140 -8.19 7.38 18.47
N SER A 141 -8.61 8.63 18.70
CA SER A 141 -8.94 9.16 20.02
C SER A 141 -9.98 10.26 19.91
N ASN A 142 -10.83 10.40 20.94
CA ASN A 142 -11.80 11.48 21.08
C ASN A 142 -11.20 12.77 21.66
N LYS A 143 -9.89 12.79 21.95
CA LYS A 143 -9.18 13.98 22.47
C LYS A 143 -8.79 14.96 21.36
N TYR A 144 -8.85 14.52 20.11
CA TYR A 144 -8.43 15.27 18.94
C TYR A 144 -9.42 15.03 17.80
N ASP A 145 -9.45 15.99 16.87
CA ASP A 145 -9.89 15.71 15.52
C ASP A 145 -8.71 15.20 14.69
N TRP A 146 -8.98 14.65 13.50
CA TRP A 146 -7.98 13.92 12.74
C TRP A 146 -7.98 14.34 11.28
N TYR A 147 -6.78 14.53 10.76
CA TYR A 147 -6.54 14.85 9.35
C TYR A 147 -5.73 13.75 8.69
N GLY A 148 -6.31 13.13 7.66
CA GLY A 148 -5.66 12.10 6.85
C GLY A 148 -4.51 12.66 6.02
N THR A 149 -3.39 11.97 6.05
CA THR A 149 -2.15 12.28 5.34
C THR A 149 -1.60 11.00 4.73
N GLU A 150 -0.90 11.11 3.62
CA GLU A 150 -0.17 9.99 3.01
C GLU A 150 1.28 10.40 2.73
N LEU A 151 2.19 9.51 3.09
CA LEU A 151 3.62 9.60 2.78
C LEU A 151 3.91 8.67 1.60
N ASN A 152 4.36 9.27 0.49
CA ASN A 152 4.80 8.54 -0.69
C ASN A 152 6.32 8.53 -0.75
N SER A 153 6.91 7.37 -1.00
CA SER A 153 8.36 7.25 -1.20
C SER A 153 8.75 7.70 -2.61
N PRO A 154 10.02 8.09 -2.81
CA PRO A 154 10.60 8.04 -4.14
C PRO A 154 10.60 6.59 -4.66
N ILE A 155 10.86 6.39 -5.96
CA ILE A 155 11.03 5.04 -6.50
C ILE A 155 12.30 4.44 -5.92
N LEU A 156 12.14 3.46 -5.02
CA LEU A 156 13.24 2.83 -4.32
C LEU A 156 13.94 1.83 -5.25
N THR A 157 15.14 2.20 -5.68
CA THR A 157 16.02 1.38 -6.53
C THR A 157 17.29 0.95 -5.80
N HIS A 158 17.68 1.66 -4.74
CA HIS A 158 18.93 1.44 -4.01
C HIS A 158 18.88 0.15 -3.17
N PRO A 159 19.81 -0.81 -3.36
CA PRO A 159 19.85 -2.04 -2.58
C PRO A 159 19.99 -1.83 -1.08
N GLU A 160 20.59 -0.71 -0.65
CA GLU A 160 20.77 -0.35 0.75
C GLU A 160 19.42 -0.13 1.45
N GLU A 161 18.41 0.41 0.75
CA GLU A 161 17.08 0.60 1.32
C GLU A 161 16.47 -0.75 1.73
N PHE A 162 16.62 -1.78 0.90
CA PHE A 162 16.05 -3.11 1.19
C PHE A 162 16.92 -3.88 2.19
N SER A 163 18.23 -3.94 1.96
CA SER A 163 19.16 -4.71 2.80
C SER A 163 19.29 -4.19 4.24
N GLN A 164 19.01 -2.89 4.48
CA GLN A 164 19.07 -2.27 5.81
C GLN A 164 17.68 -2.03 6.43
N GLY A 165 16.61 -2.55 5.82
CA GLY A 165 15.26 -2.46 6.40
C GLY A 165 14.68 -1.04 6.40
N LEU A 166 14.73 -0.40 5.23
CA LEU A 166 14.18 0.92 4.89
C LEU A 166 14.64 2.04 5.84
N PRO A 167 15.97 2.30 5.95
CA PRO A 167 16.52 3.27 6.89
C PRO A 167 16.00 4.70 6.65
N THR A 168 15.71 5.09 5.41
CA THR A 168 15.18 6.43 5.14
C THR A 168 13.72 6.56 5.57
N LEU A 169 12.89 5.55 5.29
CA LEU A 169 11.51 5.49 5.82
C LEU A 169 11.51 5.55 7.35
N ARG A 170 12.43 4.84 7.99
CA ARG A 170 12.58 4.85 9.45
C ARG A 170 12.84 6.25 10.00
N LYS A 171 13.69 7.03 9.34
CA LYS A 171 13.93 8.43 9.72
C LYS A 171 12.67 9.27 9.56
N CYS A 172 11.97 9.13 8.43
CA CYS A 172 10.73 9.86 8.17
C CYS A 172 9.67 9.60 9.26
N LEU A 173 9.38 8.33 9.52
CA LEU A 173 8.34 7.94 10.48
C LEU A 173 8.74 8.27 11.93
N ALA A 174 10.02 8.12 12.29
CA ALA A 174 10.50 8.48 13.61
C ALA A 174 10.38 9.99 13.87
N ALA A 175 10.72 10.83 12.89
CA ALA A 175 10.58 12.28 13.01
C ALA A 175 9.11 12.70 13.17
N VAL A 176 8.20 12.11 12.38
CA VAL A 176 6.77 12.42 12.47
C VAL A 176 6.19 11.93 13.80
N GLN A 177 6.41 10.68 14.19
CA GLN A 177 5.83 10.12 15.43
C GLN A 177 6.43 10.72 16.71
N GLY A 178 7.70 11.14 16.66
CA GLY A 178 8.42 11.74 17.78
C GLY A 178 7.96 13.16 18.11
N ASP A 179 7.58 13.93 17.08
CA ASP A 179 7.30 15.37 17.22
C ASP A 179 5.85 15.76 16.86
N MET A 180 5.03 14.81 16.40
CA MET A 180 3.63 15.02 16.04
C MET A 180 2.73 13.96 16.68
N VAL A 181 1.51 14.36 17.06
CA VAL A 181 0.50 13.40 17.53
C VAL A 181 -0.08 12.68 16.31
N VAL A 182 0.20 11.37 16.23
CA VAL A 182 -0.20 10.51 15.11
C VAL A 182 -1.20 9.46 15.56
N GLY A 183 -2.14 9.14 14.68
CA GLY A 183 -3.12 8.07 14.86
C GLY A 183 -3.25 7.22 13.60
N LEU A 184 -3.67 5.97 13.79
CA LEU A 184 -4.00 5.02 12.73
C LEU A 184 -5.41 4.48 12.98
N ASN A 185 -6.12 4.15 11.91
CA ASN A 185 -7.41 3.45 11.98
C ASN A 185 -7.50 2.38 10.89
N SER A 186 -8.62 1.68 10.83
CA SER A 186 -8.86 0.63 9.82
C SER A 186 -8.95 1.15 8.38
N GLY A 187 -9.12 2.46 8.21
CA GLY A 187 -9.11 3.13 6.91
C GLY A 187 -7.71 3.41 6.37
N CYS A 188 -6.67 3.40 7.22
CA CYS A 188 -5.30 3.64 6.80
C CYS A 188 -4.66 2.39 6.18
N GLY A 189 -4.23 2.50 4.93
CA GLY A 189 -3.57 1.48 4.15
C GLY A 189 -2.05 1.66 4.01
N LEU A 190 -1.38 0.55 3.72
CA LEU A 190 -0.05 0.52 3.16
C LEU A 190 -0.17 -0.03 1.73
N HIS A 191 0.26 0.78 0.75
CA HIS A 191 0.30 0.38 -0.65
C HIS A 191 1.74 0.22 -1.12
N LEU A 192 2.03 -0.88 -1.83
CA LEU A 192 3.35 -1.11 -2.43
C LEU A 192 3.21 -1.24 -3.94
N HIS A 193 3.89 -0.36 -4.66
CA HIS A 193 3.96 -0.34 -6.11
C HIS A 193 5.23 -1.05 -6.55
N VAL A 194 5.12 -2.07 -7.41
CA VAL A 194 6.28 -2.81 -7.92
C VAL A 194 6.28 -2.86 -9.45
N ASN A 195 7.46 -2.70 -10.04
CA ASN A 195 7.74 -2.95 -11.46
C ASN A 195 9.24 -3.20 -11.68
N GLU A 196 9.65 -3.38 -12.94
CA GLU A 196 11.04 -3.53 -13.33
C GLU A 196 11.55 -2.27 -14.02
N ALA A 197 12.51 -1.57 -13.39
CA ALA A 197 13.18 -0.41 -13.95
C ALA A 197 12.22 0.66 -14.53
N GLY A 198 11.06 0.86 -13.89
CA GLY A 198 10.05 1.81 -14.34
C GLY A 198 9.10 1.30 -15.44
N SER A 199 9.21 0.03 -15.87
CA SER A 199 8.35 -0.58 -16.87
C SER A 199 7.69 -1.86 -16.35
N MET A 200 6.45 -2.09 -16.74
CA MET A 200 5.74 -3.35 -16.52
C MET A 200 5.52 -4.07 -17.84
N GLN A 201 5.80 -5.38 -17.85
CA GLN A 201 5.43 -6.25 -18.97
C GLN A 201 4.11 -6.96 -18.64
N LEU A 202 3.22 -7.07 -19.64
CA LEU A 202 1.93 -7.75 -19.47
C LEU A 202 2.11 -9.20 -18.98
N GLU A 203 3.03 -9.94 -19.56
CA GLU A 203 3.31 -11.35 -19.17
C GLU A 203 3.68 -11.45 -17.69
N THR A 204 4.57 -10.58 -17.20
CA THR A 204 4.94 -10.53 -15.78
C THR A 204 3.76 -10.17 -14.89
N ALA A 205 2.91 -9.23 -15.31
CA ALA A 205 1.70 -8.86 -14.58
C ALA A 205 0.69 -10.02 -14.51
N LEU A 206 0.49 -10.76 -15.62
CA LEU A 206 -0.39 -11.94 -15.68
C LEU A 206 0.11 -13.06 -14.77
N ARG A 207 1.41 -13.34 -14.80
CA ARG A 207 2.05 -14.31 -13.89
C ARG A 207 1.90 -13.88 -12.43
N LEU A 208 2.15 -12.61 -12.12
CA LEU A 208 2.02 -12.10 -10.76
C LEU A 208 0.58 -12.19 -10.26
N ALA A 209 -0.41 -11.80 -11.07
CA ALA A 209 -1.83 -11.93 -10.74
C ALA A 209 -2.23 -13.40 -10.54
N SER A 210 -1.74 -14.32 -11.38
CA SER A 210 -1.99 -15.77 -11.24
C SER A 210 -1.44 -16.31 -9.91
N LEU A 211 -0.24 -15.88 -9.53
CA LEU A 211 0.39 -16.28 -8.28
C LEU A 211 -0.33 -15.69 -7.07
N VAL A 212 -0.64 -14.39 -7.11
CA VAL A 212 -1.37 -13.68 -6.05
C VAL A 212 -2.73 -14.32 -5.82
N TRP A 213 -3.45 -14.70 -6.89
CA TRP A 213 -4.75 -15.38 -6.81
C TRP A 213 -4.72 -16.59 -5.87
N LEU A 214 -3.65 -17.40 -5.91
CA LEU A 214 -3.52 -18.57 -5.05
C LEU A 214 -3.05 -18.23 -3.63
N LEU A 215 -2.38 -17.09 -3.47
CA LEU A 215 -1.73 -16.68 -2.22
C LEU A 215 -2.61 -15.80 -1.33
N GLU A 216 -3.72 -15.24 -1.82
CA GLU A 216 -4.55 -14.31 -1.04
C GLU A 216 -4.94 -14.89 0.33
N ASP A 217 -5.59 -16.06 0.35
CA ASP A 217 -6.11 -16.65 1.60
C ASP A 217 -5.06 -17.43 2.42
N SER A 218 -3.95 -17.80 1.79
CA SER A 218 -2.97 -18.69 2.41
C SER A 218 -1.68 -17.99 2.84
N LEU A 219 -1.42 -16.79 2.33
CA LEU A 219 -0.24 -16.00 2.64
C LEU A 219 -0.55 -14.52 2.84
N LEU A 220 -1.15 -13.83 1.87
CA LEU A 220 -1.22 -12.36 1.89
C LEU A 220 -2.13 -11.84 3.01
N TYR A 221 -3.40 -12.26 3.06
CA TYR A 221 -4.29 -11.87 4.16
C TYR A 221 -3.89 -12.44 5.52
N PRO A 222 -3.37 -13.69 5.64
CA PRO A 222 -2.82 -14.18 6.90
C PRO A 222 -1.68 -13.34 7.50
N LEU A 223 -0.98 -12.55 6.69
CA LEU A 223 0.04 -11.59 7.15
C LEU A 223 -0.53 -10.21 7.48
N CYS A 224 -1.82 -9.97 7.25
CA CYS A 224 -2.51 -8.70 7.48
C CYS A 224 -3.46 -8.81 8.69
N HIS A 225 -3.92 -7.66 9.18
CA HIS A 225 -4.97 -7.64 10.20
C HIS A 225 -6.26 -8.30 9.65
N PRO A 226 -6.97 -9.13 10.44
CA PRO A 226 -8.15 -9.88 9.95
C PRO A 226 -9.22 -9.03 9.25
N PHE A 227 -9.45 -7.79 9.73
CA PHE A 227 -10.38 -6.84 9.10
C PHE A 227 -10.08 -6.55 7.62
N ARG A 228 -8.81 -6.60 7.19
CA ARG A 228 -8.42 -6.32 5.80
C ARG A 228 -9.10 -7.25 4.82
N SER A 229 -9.34 -8.49 5.21
CA SER A 229 -10.05 -9.49 4.40
C SER A 229 -11.51 -9.13 4.11
N THR A 230 -12.09 -8.20 4.85
CA THR A 230 -13.47 -7.73 4.68
C THR A 230 -13.54 -6.24 4.34
N SER A 231 -12.38 -5.59 4.18
CA SER A 231 -12.32 -4.16 3.89
C SER A 231 -12.70 -3.91 2.43
N PRO A 232 -13.61 -2.97 2.15
CA PRO A 232 -13.97 -2.61 0.78
C PRO A 232 -12.81 -1.94 0.02
N TYR A 233 -11.75 -1.52 0.72
CA TYR A 233 -10.56 -0.89 0.17
C TYR A 233 -9.47 -1.90 -0.21
N SER A 234 -9.63 -3.17 0.15
CA SER A 234 -8.71 -4.26 -0.16
C SER A 234 -9.48 -5.54 -0.46
N ALA A 235 -10.39 -5.48 -1.42
CA ALA A 235 -11.18 -6.61 -1.89
C ALA A 235 -10.30 -7.69 -2.54
N ARG A 236 -10.70 -8.96 -2.50
CA ARG A 236 -9.90 -10.04 -3.12
C ARG A 236 -10.01 -10.02 -4.63
N ILE A 237 -8.91 -10.22 -5.35
CA ILE A 237 -9.02 -10.46 -6.80
C ILE A 237 -9.63 -11.83 -7.11
N SER A 238 -9.40 -12.82 -6.24
CA SER A 238 -9.91 -14.18 -6.44
C SER A 238 -11.41 -14.34 -6.20
N VAL A 239 -12.05 -13.35 -5.58
CA VAL A 239 -13.47 -13.39 -5.19
C VAL A 239 -14.27 -12.26 -5.81
N GLU A 240 -13.74 -11.04 -5.78
CA GLU A 240 -14.52 -9.83 -6.09
C GLU A 240 -14.12 -9.16 -7.41
N SER A 241 -13.05 -9.60 -8.07
CA SER A 241 -12.66 -9.02 -9.36
C SER A 241 -13.64 -9.40 -10.48
N ARG A 242 -13.57 -8.69 -11.61
CA ARG A 242 -14.29 -9.11 -12.82
C ARG A 242 -13.86 -10.48 -13.29
N ILE A 243 -12.57 -10.80 -13.23
CA ILE A 243 -12.07 -12.15 -13.57
C ILE A 243 -12.73 -13.22 -12.70
N ALA A 244 -12.98 -12.96 -11.42
CA ALA A 244 -13.60 -13.92 -10.52
C ALA A 244 -15.10 -14.11 -10.82
N MET A 245 -15.79 -13.01 -11.11
CA MET A 245 -17.25 -12.95 -11.17
C MET A 245 -17.83 -13.16 -12.59
N GLU A 246 -17.05 -12.88 -13.63
CA GLU A 246 -17.47 -13.08 -15.02
C GLU A 246 -17.55 -14.57 -15.39
N ARG A 247 -18.46 -14.88 -16.31
CA ARG A 247 -18.65 -16.22 -16.85
C ARG A 247 -17.91 -16.37 -18.17
N GLY A 248 -17.57 -17.61 -18.51
CA GLY A 248 -16.95 -17.95 -19.78
C GLY A 248 -15.52 -18.44 -19.60
N GLU A 249 -15.09 -19.26 -20.54
CA GLU A 249 -13.76 -19.85 -20.58
C GLU A 249 -13.14 -19.55 -21.94
N PRO A 250 -12.61 -18.32 -22.14
CA PRO A 250 -12.06 -17.94 -23.43
C PRO A 250 -10.88 -18.85 -23.81
N THR A 251 -10.66 -19.01 -25.10
CA THR A 251 -9.48 -19.71 -25.60
C THR A 251 -8.24 -18.89 -25.28
N VAL A 252 -7.27 -19.53 -24.64
CA VAL A 252 -5.95 -18.97 -24.36
C VAL A 252 -4.90 -19.58 -25.27
N TYR A 253 -3.81 -18.86 -25.50
CA TYR A 253 -2.72 -19.27 -26.39
C TYR A 253 -1.36 -19.08 -25.70
N GLY A 254 -0.31 -19.62 -26.32
CA GLY A 254 1.07 -19.45 -25.86
C GLY A 254 1.26 -19.93 -24.43
N GLU A 255 1.89 -19.08 -23.60
CA GLU A 255 2.14 -19.42 -22.20
C GLU A 255 0.87 -19.66 -21.39
N GLY A 256 -0.19 -18.86 -21.60
CA GLY A 256 -1.44 -19.02 -20.86
C GLY A 256 -2.07 -20.40 -21.07
N ALA A 257 -2.00 -20.93 -22.29
CA ALA A 257 -2.44 -22.29 -22.58
C ALA A 257 -1.61 -23.35 -21.83
N ALA A 258 -0.28 -23.20 -21.85
CA ALA A 258 0.62 -24.11 -21.14
C ALA A 258 0.46 -24.05 -19.61
N LEU A 259 0.14 -22.87 -19.04
CA LEU A 259 -0.15 -22.71 -17.61
C LEU A 259 -1.45 -23.40 -17.22
N VAL A 260 -2.51 -23.21 -18.02
CA VAL A 260 -3.81 -23.85 -17.79
C VAL A 260 -3.68 -25.37 -17.88
N GLU A 261 -2.95 -25.89 -18.86
CA GLU A 261 -2.67 -27.32 -19.01
C GLU A 261 -1.90 -27.87 -17.80
N ALA A 262 -0.85 -27.17 -17.35
CA ALA A 262 -0.07 -27.57 -16.18
C ALA A 262 -0.93 -27.63 -14.89
N LEU A 263 -1.82 -26.65 -14.70
CA LEU A 263 -2.76 -26.65 -13.57
C LEU A 263 -3.79 -27.78 -13.70
N GLU A 264 -4.36 -27.99 -14.87
CA GLU A 264 -5.33 -29.06 -15.13
C GLU A 264 -4.75 -30.44 -14.85
N GLU A 265 -3.51 -30.69 -15.25
CA GLU A 265 -2.82 -31.94 -14.97
C GLU A 265 -2.62 -32.15 -13.46
N VAL A 266 -2.19 -31.12 -12.73
CA VAL A 266 -2.08 -31.20 -11.26
C VAL A 266 -3.44 -31.42 -10.62
N MET A 267 -4.50 -30.74 -11.08
CA MET A 267 -5.87 -30.95 -10.60
C MET A 267 -6.32 -32.40 -10.80
N ARG A 268 -6.00 -33.01 -11.93
CA ARG A 268 -6.31 -34.42 -12.23
C ARG A 268 -5.59 -35.37 -11.27
N GLN A 269 -4.33 -35.09 -10.94
CA GLN A 269 -3.58 -35.87 -9.96
C GLN A 269 -4.12 -35.70 -8.53
N LEU A 270 -4.68 -34.54 -8.23
CA LEU A 270 -5.21 -34.19 -6.91
C LEU A 270 -6.73 -34.36 -6.78
N HIS A 271 -7.41 -34.99 -7.76
CA HIS A 271 -8.88 -35.07 -7.87
C HIS A 271 -9.61 -35.60 -6.63
N TRP A 272 -8.91 -36.30 -5.74
CA TRP A 272 -9.43 -36.85 -4.49
C TRP A 272 -9.50 -35.82 -3.36
N ARG A 273 -8.91 -34.62 -3.51
CA ARG A 273 -8.94 -33.55 -2.50
C ARG A 273 -10.19 -32.69 -2.63
N ASN A 274 -10.79 -32.34 -1.48
CA ASN A 274 -12.06 -31.60 -1.44
C ASN A 274 -11.95 -30.15 -1.94
N LYS A 275 -10.75 -29.56 -1.91
CA LYS A 275 -10.49 -28.15 -2.27
C LYS A 275 -10.01 -27.95 -3.70
N VAL A 276 -10.03 -29.00 -4.54
CA VAL A 276 -9.72 -28.84 -5.97
C VAL A 276 -10.85 -28.06 -6.63
N ASP A 277 -10.57 -26.78 -6.92
CA ASP A 277 -11.50 -25.88 -7.59
C ASP A 277 -11.29 -25.88 -9.11
N ARG A 278 -12.27 -26.41 -9.86
CA ARG A 278 -12.27 -26.35 -11.33
C ARG A 278 -12.59 -24.95 -11.86
N GLY A 279 -13.28 -24.11 -11.08
CA GLY A 279 -13.57 -22.72 -11.42
C GLY A 279 -12.30 -21.90 -11.64
N LEU A 280 -11.22 -22.25 -10.94
CA LEU A 280 -9.89 -21.67 -11.11
C LEU A 280 -9.40 -21.71 -12.57
N LEU A 281 -9.62 -22.80 -13.32
CA LEU A 281 -9.19 -22.88 -14.72
C LEU A 281 -9.90 -21.84 -15.58
N GLY A 282 -11.20 -21.62 -15.35
CA GLY A 282 -11.95 -20.57 -16.03
C GLY A 282 -11.43 -19.17 -15.69
N ALA A 283 -11.10 -18.92 -14.43
CA ALA A 283 -10.49 -17.65 -14.00
C ALA A 283 -9.12 -17.43 -14.64
N MET A 284 -8.27 -18.45 -14.68
CA MET A 284 -6.96 -18.37 -15.34
C MET A 284 -7.10 -18.15 -16.84
N LYS A 285 -8.07 -18.79 -17.50
CA LYS A 285 -8.36 -18.51 -18.92
C LYS A 285 -8.77 -17.06 -19.17
N ARG A 286 -9.65 -16.50 -18.33
CA ARG A 286 -10.05 -15.08 -18.42
C ARG A 286 -8.87 -14.16 -18.19
N LEU A 287 -8.10 -14.38 -17.12
CA LEU A 287 -6.88 -13.61 -16.82
C LEU A 287 -5.90 -13.63 -18.00
N TRP A 288 -5.57 -14.81 -18.52
CA TRP A 288 -4.59 -14.97 -19.61
C TRP A 288 -5.13 -14.64 -21.00
N SER A 289 -6.41 -14.24 -21.12
CA SER A 289 -6.97 -13.71 -22.36
C SER A 289 -6.78 -12.19 -22.51
N GLU A 290 -6.34 -11.52 -21.44
CA GLU A 290 -6.07 -10.08 -21.46
C GLU A 290 -4.90 -9.72 -22.38
N THR A 291 -5.08 -8.69 -23.20
CA THR A 291 -4.16 -8.34 -24.30
C THR A 291 -3.31 -7.10 -24.05
N SER A 292 -3.55 -6.39 -22.95
CA SER A 292 -2.78 -5.20 -22.56
C SER A 292 -2.86 -4.96 -21.05
N LEU A 293 -1.92 -4.19 -20.51
CA LEU A 293 -1.95 -3.78 -19.10
C LEU A 293 -3.21 -2.99 -18.76
N ALA A 294 -3.70 -2.17 -19.69
CA ALA A 294 -4.93 -1.42 -19.51
C ALA A 294 -6.15 -2.35 -19.36
N ASN A 295 -6.25 -3.39 -20.21
CA ASN A 295 -7.35 -4.35 -20.13
C ASN A 295 -7.25 -5.19 -18.85
N LEU A 296 -6.04 -5.67 -18.50
CA LEU A 296 -5.79 -6.35 -17.23
C LEU A 296 -6.16 -5.48 -16.03
N GLY A 297 -5.83 -4.19 -16.08
CA GLY A 297 -6.18 -3.22 -15.04
C GLY A 297 -7.68 -3.00 -14.89
N ILE A 298 -8.48 -3.21 -15.94
CA ILE A 298 -9.94 -3.22 -15.86
C ILE A 298 -10.43 -4.56 -15.30
N ALA A 299 -9.87 -5.68 -15.76
CA ALA A 299 -10.25 -7.02 -15.37
C ALA A 299 -10.03 -7.30 -13.87
N LEU A 300 -8.97 -6.72 -13.29
CA LEU A 300 -8.68 -6.81 -11.85
C LEU A 300 -9.51 -5.88 -10.96
N ARG A 301 -10.34 -4.99 -11.54
CA ARG A 301 -11.25 -4.15 -10.75
C ARG A 301 -12.32 -4.98 -10.08
N LYS A 302 -12.89 -4.42 -9.01
CA LYS A 302 -14.05 -5.00 -8.35
C LYS A 302 -15.21 -5.10 -9.35
N PHE A 303 -15.96 -6.20 -9.33
CA PHE A 303 -16.94 -6.52 -10.38
C PHE A 303 -18.06 -5.48 -10.52
N ASP A 304 -18.51 -4.93 -9.38
CA ASP A 304 -19.52 -3.87 -9.32
C ASP A 304 -18.93 -2.46 -9.50
N GLU A 305 -17.60 -2.35 -9.68
CA GLU A 305 -16.95 -1.08 -9.98
C GLU A 305 -17.21 -0.69 -11.45
N GLY A 306 -17.78 0.50 -11.62
CA GLY A 306 -18.05 1.07 -12.94
C GLY A 306 -16.78 1.39 -13.73
N SER A 307 -16.93 2.15 -14.82
CA SER A 307 -15.79 2.57 -15.66
C SER A 307 -14.86 3.59 -14.97
N LEU A 308 -15.37 4.30 -13.96
CA LEU A 308 -14.64 5.30 -13.18
C LEU A 308 -13.98 4.65 -11.96
N HIS A 309 -12.72 5.03 -11.70
CA HIS A 309 -11.99 4.60 -10.51
C HIS A 309 -12.68 5.09 -9.23
N THR A 310 -12.97 4.17 -8.32
CA THR A 310 -13.50 4.48 -7.00
C THR A 310 -12.45 4.21 -5.92
N THR A 311 -12.78 4.54 -4.67
CA THR A 311 -11.96 4.21 -3.50
C THR A 311 -12.05 2.72 -3.15
N THR A 312 -13.15 2.06 -3.49
CA THR A 312 -13.33 0.61 -3.29
C THR A 312 -12.62 -0.14 -4.40
N ARG A 313 -11.56 -0.89 -4.08
CA ARG A 313 -10.80 -1.64 -5.08
C ARG A 313 -10.40 -3.01 -4.56
N CYS A 314 -10.05 -3.88 -5.51
CA CYS A 314 -9.31 -5.06 -5.18
C CYS A 314 -7.91 -4.72 -4.63
N ALA A 315 -7.33 -5.66 -3.90
CA ALA A 315 -6.05 -5.53 -3.22
C ALA A 315 -4.84 -5.67 -4.17
N LEU A 316 -5.07 -6.06 -5.43
CA LEU A 316 -4.08 -6.04 -6.50
C LEU A 316 -4.61 -5.19 -7.66
N VAL A 317 -3.84 -4.18 -8.05
CA VAL A 317 -4.27 -3.20 -9.07
C VAL A 317 -3.14 -2.96 -10.07
N VAL A 318 -3.47 -2.87 -11.36
CA VAL A 318 -2.56 -2.25 -12.34
C VAL A 318 -2.75 -0.74 -12.23
N SER A 319 -1.73 -0.05 -11.73
CA SER A 319 -1.79 1.39 -11.50
C SER A 319 -1.71 2.17 -12.82
N LYS A 320 -2.08 3.45 -12.77
CA LYS A 320 -1.89 4.39 -13.90
C LYS A 320 -0.42 4.69 -14.23
N TYR A 321 0.51 4.23 -13.40
CA TYR A 321 1.96 4.39 -13.56
C TYR A 321 2.61 3.14 -14.13
N ASP A 322 1.83 2.21 -14.69
CA ASP A 322 2.29 0.91 -15.16
C ASP A 322 3.09 0.16 -14.06
N THR A 323 2.53 0.12 -12.85
CA THR A 323 3.01 -0.71 -11.74
C THR A 323 1.93 -1.69 -11.31
N ILE A 324 2.31 -2.76 -10.61
CA ILE A 324 1.36 -3.52 -9.81
C ILE A 324 1.36 -2.95 -8.40
N GLU A 325 0.20 -2.51 -7.94
CA GLU A 325 -0.05 -1.97 -6.60
C GLU A 325 -0.64 -3.07 -5.72
N PHE A 326 0.02 -3.34 -4.60
CA PHE A 326 -0.41 -4.24 -3.53
C PHE A 326 -1.04 -3.43 -2.41
N ARG A 327 -2.32 -3.63 -2.15
CA ARG A 327 -3.13 -2.93 -1.14
C ARG A 327 -3.62 -3.89 -0.05
N TYR A 328 -2.83 -4.89 0.30
CA TYR A 328 -3.20 -5.90 1.30
C TYR A 328 -3.05 -5.40 2.76
N PRO A 329 -1.87 -4.90 3.18
CA PRO A 329 -1.63 -4.58 4.58
C PRO A 329 -2.27 -3.27 5.05
N GLU A 330 -2.67 -3.26 6.33
CA GLU A 330 -2.94 -2.04 7.09
C GLU A 330 -1.69 -1.18 7.24
N SER A 331 -1.91 0.14 7.35
CA SER A 331 -0.85 1.06 7.71
C SER A 331 -0.29 0.75 9.09
N THR A 332 0.99 1.01 9.28
CA THR A 332 1.70 0.87 10.54
C THR A 332 2.90 1.80 10.57
N PHE A 333 3.42 2.09 11.76
CA PHE A 333 4.73 2.73 11.94
C PHE A 333 5.82 1.70 12.31
N ASP A 334 5.51 0.40 12.31
CA ASP A 334 6.53 -0.67 12.36
C ASP A 334 7.22 -0.80 10.99
N VAL A 335 8.34 -0.09 10.85
CA VAL A 335 9.17 -0.09 9.64
C VAL A 335 9.72 -1.49 9.31
N ASP A 336 9.92 -2.36 10.30
CA ASP A 336 10.36 -3.73 10.02
C ASP A 336 9.27 -4.48 9.27
N PHE A 337 8.01 -4.35 9.70
CA PHE A 337 6.86 -4.95 9.00
C PHE A 337 6.73 -4.42 7.57
N ILE A 338 6.84 -3.09 7.38
CA ILE A 338 6.82 -2.47 6.04
C ILE A 338 7.96 -3.01 5.17
N ALA A 339 9.18 -3.12 5.72
CA ALA A 339 10.32 -3.68 5.01
C ALA A 339 10.09 -5.17 4.64
N GLY A 340 9.45 -5.93 5.53
CA GLY A 340 9.03 -7.31 5.23
C GLY A 340 8.09 -7.40 4.02
N TRP A 341 7.10 -6.50 3.94
CA TRP A 341 6.21 -6.41 2.79
C TRP A 341 6.95 -5.99 1.52
N ALA A 342 7.84 -4.99 1.60
CA ALA A 342 8.67 -4.58 0.47
C ALA A 342 9.51 -5.75 -0.08
N ASP A 343 10.14 -6.53 0.80
CA ASP A 343 10.90 -7.73 0.42
C ASP A 343 9.99 -8.79 -0.23
N LEU A 344 8.80 -9.02 0.34
CA LEU A 344 7.86 -10.01 -0.16
C LEU A 344 7.32 -9.65 -1.55
N VAL A 345 6.88 -8.40 -1.77
CA VAL A 345 6.36 -7.98 -3.10
C VAL A 345 7.44 -8.02 -4.16
N ARG A 346 8.68 -7.62 -3.83
CA ARG A 346 9.84 -7.77 -4.73
C ARG A 346 10.11 -9.22 -5.07
N HIS A 347 9.98 -10.11 -4.08
CA HIS A 347 10.18 -11.54 -4.30
C HIS A 347 9.09 -12.16 -5.18
N LEU A 348 7.81 -11.82 -4.95
CA LEU A 348 6.71 -12.27 -5.80
C LEU A 348 6.90 -11.81 -7.25
N TYR A 349 7.34 -10.56 -7.44
CA TYR A 349 7.69 -10.04 -8.76
C TYR A 349 8.86 -10.82 -9.39
N ALA A 350 9.92 -11.09 -8.62
CA ALA A 350 11.05 -11.90 -9.07
C ALA A 350 10.66 -13.33 -9.45
N VAL A 351 9.66 -13.92 -8.78
CA VAL A 351 9.08 -15.21 -9.17
C VAL A 351 8.32 -15.10 -10.49
N ALA A 352 7.55 -14.03 -10.71
CA ALA A 352 6.84 -13.80 -11.97
C ALA A 352 7.80 -13.58 -13.17
N MET A 353 9.00 -13.05 -12.92
CA MET A 353 10.04 -12.87 -13.96
C MET A 353 10.79 -14.16 -14.34
N ARG A 354 10.52 -15.28 -13.67
CA ARG A 354 11.23 -16.56 -13.92
C ARG A 354 10.98 -17.07 -15.34
N PRO A 355 11.88 -17.93 -15.87
CA PRO A 355 11.55 -18.70 -17.06
C PRO A 355 10.22 -19.44 -16.87
N GLN A 356 9.40 -19.49 -17.92
CA GLN A 356 8.06 -20.08 -17.91
C GLN A 356 7.98 -21.41 -17.15
N VAL A 357 8.89 -22.34 -17.42
CA VAL A 357 8.93 -23.67 -16.78
C VAL A 357 9.11 -23.57 -15.27
N GLU A 358 10.02 -22.70 -14.80
CA GLU A 358 10.25 -22.48 -13.36
C GLU A 358 9.03 -21.82 -12.70
N PHE A 359 8.43 -20.82 -13.37
CA PHE A 359 7.21 -20.17 -12.87
C PHE A 359 6.06 -21.16 -12.71
N HIS A 360 5.80 -22.00 -13.73
CA HIS A 360 4.75 -23.02 -13.69
C HIS A 360 4.97 -24.01 -12.53
N GLN A 361 6.21 -24.47 -12.33
CA GLN A 361 6.54 -25.37 -11.22
C GLN A 361 6.22 -24.74 -9.86
N ILE A 362 6.56 -23.46 -9.67
CA ILE A 362 6.26 -22.74 -8.43
C ILE A 362 4.73 -22.60 -8.26
N LEU A 363 4.01 -22.19 -9.30
CA LEU A 363 2.57 -22.02 -9.26
C LEU A 363 1.84 -23.34 -8.95
N CYS A 364 2.21 -24.43 -9.62
CA CYS A 364 1.67 -25.78 -9.38
C CYS A 364 1.99 -26.27 -7.95
N ARG A 365 3.17 -25.98 -7.42
CA ARG A 365 3.53 -26.28 -6.02
C ARG A 365 2.67 -25.49 -5.03
N VAL A 366 2.43 -24.20 -5.30
CA VAL A 366 1.52 -23.39 -4.48
C VAL A 366 0.09 -23.95 -4.55
N TYR A 367 -0.38 -24.31 -5.75
CA TYR A 367 -1.69 -24.94 -5.94
C TYR A 367 -1.83 -26.27 -5.17
N GLU A 368 -0.79 -27.11 -5.19
CA GLU A 368 -0.74 -28.33 -4.39
C GLU A 368 -0.87 -28.03 -2.89
N LEU A 369 -0.28 -26.95 -2.38
CA LEU A 369 -0.37 -26.64 -0.96
C LEU A 369 -1.74 -26.08 -0.56
N VAL A 370 -2.34 -25.19 -1.35
CA VAL A 370 -3.64 -24.57 -1.02
C VAL A 370 -4.80 -25.57 -1.07
N THR A 371 -4.66 -26.65 -1.85
CA THR A 371 -5.69 -27.69 -1.98
C THR A 371 -5.68 -28.74 -0.87
N ARG A 372 -4.70 -28.69 0.07
CA ARG A 372 -4.65 -29.64 1.19
C ARG A 372 -5.84 -29.44 2.14
N ASP A 373 -6.36 -30.54 2.68
CA ASP A 373 -7.47 -30.51 3.65
C ASP A 373 -7.08 -29.66 4.88
N GLN A 374 -5.90 -29.92 5.43
CA GLN A 374 -5.24 -29.02 6.37
C GLN A 374 -4.38 -28.03 5.59
N MET A 375 -4.87 -26.78 5.49
CA MET A 375 -4.11 -25.73 4.84
C MET A 375 -2.83 -25.47 5.64
N PRO A 376 -1.67 -25.47 4.97
CA PRO A 376 -0.42 -25.17 5.64
C PRO A 376 -0.41 -23.68 6.02
N GLY A 377 0.21 -23.34 7.14
CA GLY A 377 0.31 -21.96 7.61
C GLY A 377 1.09 -21.07 6.64
N TRP A 378 0.96 -19.75 6.79
CA TRP A 378 1.61 -18.75 5.94
C TRP A 378 3.13 -18.96 5.80
N SER A 379 3.81 -19.46 6.83
CA SER A 379 5.25 -19.72 6.82
C SER A 379 5.65 -20.82 5.84
N ALA A 380 4.80 -21.85 5.67
CA ALA A 380 5.01 -22.87 4.67
C ALA A 380 4.76 -22.33 3.26
N MET A 381 3.83 -21.40 3.07
CA MET A 381 3.61 -20.71 1.80
C MET A 381 4.80 -19.82 1.41
N LEU A 382 5.44 -19.14 2.37
CA LEU A 382 6.72 -18.45 2.11
C LEU A 382 7.79 -19.43 1.60
N GLY A 383 7.89 -20.61 2.22
CA GLY A 383 8.76 -21.67 1.73
C GLY A 383 8.39 -22.18 0.33
N ALA A 384 7.09 -22.20 0.00
CA ALA A 384 6.55 -22.62 -1.30
C ALA A 384 7.06 -21.76 -2.46
N ILE A 385 7.04 -20.45 -2.26
CA ILE A 385 7.53 -19.45 -3.22
C ILE A 385 9.05 -19.25 -3.11
N GLY A 386 9.73 -19.92 -2.18
CA GLY A 386 11.17 -19.79 -1.98
C GLY A 386 11.60 -18.48 -1.32
N PHE A 387 10.69 -17.82 -0.60
CA PHE A 387 11.00 -16.61 0.16
C PHE A 387 11.70 -16.96 1.47
N GLN A 388 12.86 -16.34 1.70
CA GLN A 388 13.71 -16.57 2.88
C GLN A 388 13.65 -15.39 3.86
N GLY A 389 12.48 -14.77 4.01
CA GLY A 389 12.29 -13.67 4.95
C GLY A 389 12.33 -14.11 6.42
N HIS A 390 12.51 -13.14 7.31
CA HIS A 390 12.52 -13.37 8.75
C HIS A 390 11.12 -13.71 9.26
N ILE A 391 10.81 -14.99 9.42
CA ILE A 391 9.54 -15.49 9.99
C ILE A 391 9.22 -14.81 11.33
N SER A 392 10.22 -14.56 12.16
CA SER A 392 10.07 -13.89 13.46
C SER A 392 9.52 -12.47 13.35
N ARG A 393 9.86 -11.73 12.29
CA ARG A 393 9.37 -10.38 12.03
C ARG A 393 7.85 -10.39 11.79
N TRP A 394 7.40 -11.29 10.92
CA TRP A 394 5.97 -11.48 10.64
C TRP A 394 5.21 -11.93 11.87
N GLN A 395 5.72 -12.94 12.58
CA GLN A 395 5.05 -13.48 13.75
C GLN A 395 4.89 -12.43 14.86
N ARG A 396 5.89 -11.55 15.03
CA ARG A 396 5.82 -10.45 16.00
C ARG A 396 4.62 -9.55 15.74
N HIS A 397 4.50 -9.02 14.52
CA HIS A 397 3.40 -8.13 14.13
C HIS A 397 2.04 -8.84 14.16
N ILE A 398 1.96 -10.09 13.67
CA ILE A 398 0.73 -10.89 13.71
C ILE A 398 0.24 -11.11 15.14
N ASN A 399 1.15 -11.33 16.10
CA ASN A 399 0.76 -11.50 17.50
C ASN A 399 0.08 -10.24 18.07
N GLU A 400 0.38 -9.06 17.55
CA GLU A 400 -0.25 -7.81 17.99
C GLU A 400 -1.73 -7.74 17.61
N TYR A 401 -2.17 -8.44 16.55
CA TYR A 401 -3.60 -8.53 16.19
C TYR A 401 -4.44 -9.25 17.25
N GLY A 402 -3.81 -10.08 18.09
CA GLY A 402 -4.46 -10.67 19.27
C GLY A 402 -4.43 -9.78 20.51
N GLY A 403 -3.72 -8.65 20.45
CA GLY A 403 -3.45 -7.76 21.57
C GLY A 403 -3.71 -6.29 21.22
N THR A 404 -2.62 -5.51 21.13
CA THR A 404 -2.65 -4.05 20.94
C THR A 404 -3.33 -3.59 19.65
N LEU A 405 -3.29 -4.43 18.61
CA LEU A 405 -3.90 -4.15 17.30
C LEU A 405 -5.21 -4.92 17.06
N SER A 406 -5.82 -5.51 18.10
CA SER A 406 -7.07 -6.28 17.96
C SER A 406 -8.27 -5.49 17.43
N ASN A 407 -8.22 -4.16 17.54
CA ASN A 407 -9.17 -3.26 16.90
C ASN A 407 -8.42 -2.06 16.32
N LEU A 408 -8.27 -2.04 15.00
CA LEU A 408 -7.55 -0.99 14.30
C LEU A 408 -8.15 0.41 14.54
N ASP A 409 -9.46 0.53 14.77
CA ASP A 409 -10.11 1.83 15.00
C ASP A 409 -9.98 2.33 16.45
N LYS A 410 -9.43 1.50 17.35
CA LYS A 410 -9.27 1.82 18.77
C LYS A 410 -7.82 1.72 19.24
N GLN A 411 -6.87 1.86 18.31
CA GLN A 411 -5.44 1.80 18.61
C GLN A 411 -4.98 2.94 19.53
N GLY A 412 -5.75 4.02 19.63
CA GLY A 412 -5.30 5.20 20.37
C GLY A 412 -4.32 6.03 19.54
N ILE A 413 -3.61 6.90 20.24
CA ILE A 413 -2.52 7.70 19.69
C ILE A 413 -1.28 6.82 19.69
N LEU A 414 -0.49 6.86 18.61
CA LEU A 414 0.79 6.18 18.57
C LEU A 414 1.70 6.65 19.72
N PRO A 415 2.41 5.74 20.40
CA PRO A 415 3.26 6.10 21.53
C PRO A 415 4.36 7.06 21.08
N ASN A 416 4.77 7.95 21.96
CA ASN A 416 5.94 8.78 21.71
C ASN A 416 7.19 7.88 21.69
N ILE A 417 7.99 7.94 20.62
CA ILE A 417 9.25 7.18 20.48
C ILE A 417 10.32 7.74 21.45
N GLY A 418 10.12 8.97 21.95
CA GLY A 418 10.96 9.65 22.94
C GLY A 418 10.50 9.45 24.38
N ARG A 419 10.65 8.23 24.91
CA ARG A 419 11.11 7.93 26.28
C ARG A 419 11.65 6.50 26.39
#